data_AF-A0A3B8YSQ8-F1
#
_entry.id   AF-A0A3B8YSQ8-F1
#
_cell.length_a   1.000
_cell.length_b   1.000
_cell.length_c   1.000
_cell.angle_alpha   90.00
_cell.angle_beta   90.00
_cell.angle_gamma   90.00
#
_symmetry.space_group_name_H-M   'P 1'
#
loop_
_entity.id
_entity.type
_entity.pdbx_description
1 polymer ?
#
loop_
_entity_poly.entity_id
_entity_poly.type
_entity_poly.pdbx_seq_one_letter_code
_entity_poly.pdbx_strand_id
1 'polypeptide(L)'
;MAFVRYLSEYWPVFETAAVFVPAQGEAILLVGPESDLYASQRSFFKNIEKLIEYRESAEPDAPGMSFITYKDLLEKYDLQHIRKLGIVGWAITPLPVYTSLKEQLPNVEIVKADMTLWPLRFVKSENELACMRKAYQISELAVEAILNEIKPGMTELQVIGIAQREIYKHGGEYEGHS
;
A
#
# COMPACT_ATOMS: atom_id res chain seq x y z
N MET A 1 -3.04 -0.94 -1.82
CA MET A 1 -2.36 -0.20 -0.73
C MET A 1 -2.47 -0.85 0.64
N ALA A 2 -3.64 -1.33 1.11
CA ALA A 2 -3.81 -1.83 2.48
C ALA A 2 -2.84 -2.95 2.93
N PHE A 3 -2.46 -3.87 2.04
CA PHE A 3 -1.55 -4.98 2.38
C PHE A 3 -0.11 -4.52 2.59
N VAL A 4 0.36 -3.55 1.80
CA VAL A 4 1.71 -3.01 1.92
C VAL A 4 1.86 -2.31 3.26
N ARG A 5 0.97 -1.36 3.57
CA ARG A 5 1.00 -0.65 4.85
C ARG A 5 0.91 -1.60 6.04
N TYR A 6 0.05 -2.62 5.97
CA TYR A 6 -0.07 -3.62 7.03
C TYR A 6 1.24 -4.37 7.33
N LEU A 7 2.02 -4.69 6.30
CA LEU A 7 3.27 -5.45 6.46
C LEU A 7 4.49 -4.57 6.76
N SER A 8 4.50 -3.34 6.25
CA SER A 8 5.72 -2.52 6.21
C SER A 8 5.58 -1.14 6.83
N GLU A 9 4.38 -0.71 7.26
CA GLU A 9 4.05 0.67 7.66
C GLU A 9 4.31 1.72 6.58
N TYR A 10 4.55 1.28 5.34
CA TYR A 10 4.73 2.14 4.20
C TYR A 10 3.39 2.42 3.51
N TRP A 11 3.04 3.69 3.39
CA TRP A 11 1.93 4.15 2.56
C TRP A 11 2.48 4.89 1.34
N PRO A 12 2.44 4.28 0.14
CA PRO A 12 2.81 5.00 -1.08
C PRO A 12 1.77 6.09 -1.37
N VAL A 13 2.24 7.32 -1.56
CA VAL A 13 1.36 8.51 -1.66
C VAL A 13 0.79 8.69 -3.07
N PHE A 14 1.62 8.53 -4.10
CA PHE A 14 1.24 8.71 -5.51
C PHE A 14 1.70 7.55 -6.41
N GLU A 15 2.71 6.80 -5.98
CA GLU A 15 3.18 5.59 -6.64
C GLU A 15 2.41 4.34 -6.16
N THR A 16 2.76 3.19 -6.73
CA THR A 16 2.34 1.90 -6.18
C THR A 16 3.50 1.26 -5.43
N ALA A 17 3.23 0.14 -4.76
CA ALA A 17 4.25 -0.61 -4.03
C ALA A 17 3.80 -2.06 -3.83
N ALA A 18 4.75 -2.92 -3.53
CA ALA A 18 4.50 -4.28 -3.07
C ALA A 18 5.46 -4.65 -1.94
N VAL A 19 5.11 -5.70 -1.20
CA VAL A 19 6.05 -6.39 -0.33
C VAL A 19 6.28 -7.78 -0.91
N PHE A 20 7.53 -8.07 -1.27
CA PHE A 20 7.93 -9.42 -1.64
C PHE A 20 8.21 -10.22 -0.37
N VAL A 21 7.46 -11.30 -0.15
CA VAL A 21 7.59 -12.16 1.05
C VAL A 21 8.10 -13.54 0.61
N PRO A 22 9.39 -13.86 0.81
CA PRO A 22 9.89 -15.20 0.52
C PRO A 22 9.41 -16.21 1.57
N ALA A 23 9.42 -17.51 1.22
CA ALA A 23 9.05 -18.57 2.16
C ALA A 23 10.06 -18.69 3.33
N GLN A 24 11.31 -18.31 3.09
CA GLN A 24 12.39 -18.23 4.08
C GLN A 24 13.22 -16.97 3.77
N GLY A 25 13.70 -16.29 4.81
CA GLY A 25 14.43 -15.03 4.68
C GLY A 25 13.58 -13.81 5.03
N GLU A 26 14.13 -12.63 4.76
CA GLU A 26 13.48 -11.35 5.09
C GLU A 26 12.57 -10.86 3.94
N ALA A 27 11.49 -10.19 4.31
CA ALA A 27 10.64 -9.52 3.33
C ALA A 27 11.33 -8.28 2.74
N ILE A 28 10.97 -7.94 1.50
CA ILE A 28 11.57 -6.86 0.74
C ILE A 28 10.47 -5.89 0.32
N LEU A 29 10.64 -4.60 0.62
CA LEU A 29 9.73 -3.55 0.16
C LEU A 29 10.11 -3.15 -1.26
N LEU A 30 9.16 -3.30 -2.19
CA LEU A 30 9.30 -2.86 -3.57
C LEU A 30 8.57 -1.54 -3.74
N VAL A 31 9.29 -0.50 -4.16
CA VAL A 31 8.76 0.86 -4.30
C VAL A 31 8.97 1.40 -5.71
N GLY A 32 8.18 2.41 -6.06
CA GLY A 32 8.34 3.14 -7.31
C GLY A 32 9.58 4.05 -7.32
N PRO A 33 9.83 4.72 -8.46
CA PRO A 33 11.05 5.47 -8.69
C PRO A 33 11.46 6.51 -7.66
N GLU A 34 10.49 7.21 -7.05
CA GLU A 34 10.75 8.38 -6.19
C GLU A 34 10.55 8.11 -4.69
N SER A 35 10.26 6.86 -4.33
CA SER A 35 9.76 6.49 -3.01
C SER A 35 10.79 5.92 -2.03
N ASP A 36 12.03 5.63 -2.44
CA ASP A 36 13.02 4.92 -1.63
C ASP A 36 13.39 5.64 -0.33
N LEU A 37 13.70 6.94 -0.39
CA LEU A 37 14.06 7.74 0.77
C LEU A 37 12.90 7.83 1.76
N TYR A 38 11.69 8.11 1.28
CA TYR A 38 10.50 8.18 2.12
C TYR A 38 10.18 6.82 2.75
N ALA A 39 10.27 5.74 1.97
CA ALA A 39 10.08 4.38 2.45
C ALA A 39 11.10 4.01 3.53
N SER A 40 12.37 4.39 3.39
CA SER A 40 13.43 4.10 4.37
C SER A 40 13.22 4.76 5.74
N GLN A 41 12.48 5.88 5.77
CA GLN A 41 12.17 6.63 7.00
C GLN A 41 10.89 6.13 7.68
N ARG A 42 9.92 5.64 6.90
CA ARG A 42 8.61 5.23 7.42
C ARG A 42 8.53 3.73 7.68
N SER A 43 9.16 2.92 6.83
CA SER A 43 9.04 1.48 6.89
C SER A 43 9.92 0.87 7.98
N PHE A 44 9.44 -0.22 8.57
CA PHE A 44 10.28 -1.07 9.42
C PHE A 44 11.27 -1.93 8.61
N PHE A 45 11.02 -2.15 7.31
CA PHE A 45 11.91 -2.93 6.46
C PHE A 45 13.17 -2.14 6.09
N LYS A 46 14.30 -2.86 6.04
CA LYS A 46 15.60 -2.33 5.61
C LYS A 46 15.94 -2.69 4.17
N ASN A 47 15.40 -3.81 3.71
CA ASN A 47 15.49 -4.25 2.33
C ASN A 47 14.43 -3.52 1.51
N ILE A 48 14.87 -2.49 0.77
CA ILE A 48 14.01 -1.64 -0.06
C ILE A 48 14.63 -1.57 -1.44
N GLU A 49 13.84 -1.90 -2.46
CA GLU A 49 14.28 -1.92 -3.85
C GLU A 49 13.36 -1.09 -4.74
N LYS A 50 13.97 -0.38 -5.69
CA LYS A 50 13.24 0.39 -6.69
C LYS A 50 13.04 -0.41 -7.97
N LEU A 51 11.79 -0.50 -8.39
CA LEU A 51 11.40 -1.16 -9.63
C LEU A 51 10.47 -0.21 -10.40
N ILE A 52 10.73 -0.09 -11.70
CA ILE A 52 10.00 0.85 -12.57
C ILE A 52 8.51 0.48 -12.67
N GLU A 53 8.17 -0.79 -12.48
CA GLU A 53 6.80 -1.33 -12.50
C GLU A 53 5.89 -0.72 -11.43
N TYR A 54 6.45 -0.13 -10.37
CA TYR A 54 5.70 0.48 -9.28
C TYR A 54 5.53 2.00 -9.40
N ARG A 55 5.91 2.60 -10.54
CA ARG A 55 5.69 4.02 -10.83
C ARG A 55 4.21 4.43 -10.76
N GLU A 56 3.97 5.73 -10.69
CA GLU A 56 2.62 6.30 -10.67
C GLU A 56 1.85 6.08 -11.98
N SER A 57 0.55 6.38 -11.96
CA SER A 57 -0.36 6.18 -13.10
C SER A 57 -0.07 7.04 -14.33
N ALA A 58 0.75 8.08 -14.21
CA ALA A 58 1.22 8.87 -15.36
C ALA A 58 2.28 8.12 -16.19
N GLU A 59 2.79 6.99 -15.68
CA GLU A 59 3.84 6.17 -16.29
C GLU A 59 5.07 6.97 -16.75
N PRO A 60 5.73 7.73 -15.85
CA PRO A 60 6.91 8.50 -16.22
C PRO A 60 8.08 7.59 -16.65
N ASP A 61 8.83 8.02 -17.67
CA ASP A 61 10.03 7.32 -18.17
C ASP A 61 11.21 7.34 -17.18
N ALA A 62 11.12 8.15 -16.13
CA ALA A 62 12.11 8.27 -15.04
C ALA A 62 13.59 8.33 -15.51
N PRO A 63 13.95 9.28 -16.39
CA PRO A 63 15.29 9.34 -16.97
C PRO A 63 16.37 9.61 -15.92
N GLY A 64 17.50 8.90 -16.03
CA GLY A 64 18.64 9.05 -15.12
C GLY A 64 18.50 8.32 -13.78
N MET A 65 17.38 7.64 -13.54
CA MET A 65 17.21 6.75 -12.39
C MET A 65 17.59 5.30 -12.75
N SER A 66 18.01 4.54 -11.74
CA SER A 66 18.30 3.11 -11.86
C SER A 66 17.26 2.28 -11.11
N PHE A 67 16.90 1.16 -11.72
CA PHE A 67 15.90 0.22 -11.22
C PHE A 67 16.48 -1.18 -11.32
N ILE A 68 16.19 -2.02 -10.34
CA ILE A 68 16.47 -3.45 -10.46
C ILE A 68 15.32 -4.11 -11.24
N THR A 69 15.61 -5.23 -11.88
CA THR A 69 14.58 -6.11 -12.45
C THR A 69 14.13 -7.14 -11.40
N TYR A 70 13.04 -7.86 -11.65
CA TYR A 70 12.66 -9.02 -10.84
C TYR A 70 13.73 -10.12 -10.87
N LYS A 71 14.50 -10.26 -11.97
CA LYS A 71 15.62 -11.21 -12.03
C LYS A 71 16.73 -10.79 -11.08
N ASP A 72 17.11 -9.51 -11.12
CA ASP A 72 18.13 -8.95 -10.21
C ASP A 72 17.69 -9.05 -8.76
N LEU A 73 16.40 -8.83 -8.47
CA LEU A 73 15.81 -9.04 -7.14
C LEU A 73 16.01 -10.49 -6.69
N LEU A 74 15.65 -11.48 -7.51
CA LEU A 74 15.83 -12.88 -7.13
C LEU A 74 17.31 -13.26 -6.99
N GLU A 75 18.20 -12.69 -7.78
CA GLU A 75 19.64 -12.94 -7.66
C GLU A 75 20.23 -12.34 -6.38
N LYS A 76 19.90 -11.08 -6.09
CA LYS A 76 20.39 -10.34 -4.93
C LYS A 76 20.02 -11.01 -3.60
N TYR A 77 18.86 -11.65 -3.54
CA TYR A 77 18.33 -12.26 -2.33
C TYR A 77 18.38 -13.81 -2.32
N ASP A 78 19.08 -14.43 -3.28
CA ASP A 78 19.25 -15.90 -3.39
C ASP A 78 17.92 -16.68 -3.54
N LEU A 79 17.00 -16.13 -4.35
CA LEU A 79 15.64 -16.62 -4.58
C LEU A 79 15.41 -17.15 -6.01
N GLN A 80 16.46 -17.43 -6.77
CA GLN A 80 16.37 -17.88 -8.18
C GLN A 80 15.68 -19.25 -8.32
N HIS A 81 15.55 -20.00 -7.22
CA HIS A 81 14.96 -21.32 -7.16
C HIS A 81 13.43 -21.33 -7.01
N ILE A 82 12.78 -20.16 -6.91
CA ILE A 82 11.32 -20.10 -6.80
C ILE A 82 10.66 -20.70 -8.04
N ARG A 83 9.58 -21.45 -7.83
CA ARG A 83 8.77 -22.07 -8.89
C ARG A 83 7.35 -21.53 -8.96
N LYS A 84 6.90 -20.89 -7.90
CA LYS A 84 5.53 -20.40 -7.73
C LYS A 84 5.58 -19.06 -7.02
N LEU A 85 4.86 -18.07 -7.56
CA LEU A 85 4.73 -16.74 -6.99
C LEU A 85 3.25 -16.44 -6.77
N GLY A 86 2.87 -16.22 -5.52
CA GLY A 86 1.53 -15.81 -5.15
C GLY A 86 1.39 -14.29 -5.19
N ILE A 87 0.38 -13.78 -5.91
CA ILE A 87 0.02 -12.36 -5.87
C ILE A 87 -1.16 -12.18 -4.91
N VAL A 88 -0.95 -11.33 -3.90
CA VAL A 88 -1.97 -10.84 -2.96
C VAL A 88 -2.39 -9.45 -3.39
N GLY A 89 -3.70 -9.16 -3.36
CA GLY A 89 -4.25 -7.95 -3.97
C GLY A 89 -4.49 -8.13 -5.48
N TRP A 90 -4.80 -9.35 -5.92
CA TRP A 90 -4.92 -9.72 -7.33
C TRP A 90 -5.84 -8.78 -8.13
N ALA A 91 -6.95 -8.36 -7.52
CA ALA A 91 -7.94 -7.51 -8.18
C ALA A 91 -7.44 -6.09 -8.48
N ILE A 92 -6.37 -5.65 -7.82
CA ILE A 92 -5.82 -4.29 -7.93
C ILE A 92 -4.34 -4.28 -8.35
N THR A 93 -3.75 -5.44 -8.65
CA THR A 93 -2.38 -5.51 -9.17
C THR A 93 -2.33 -4.83 -10.54
N PRO A 94 -1.49 -3.80 -10.73
CA PRO A 94 -1.39 -3.12 -12.02
C PRO A 94 -0.97 -4.08 -13.13
N LEU A 95 -1.54 -3.92 -14.32
CA LEU A 95 -1.18 -4.74 -15.48
C LEU A 95 0.33 -4.67 -15.81
N PRO A 96 1.01 -3.50 -15.73
CA PRO A 96 2.47 -3.44 -15.93
C PRO A 96 3.25 -4.35 -14.98
N VAL A 97 2.87 -4.41 -13.70
CA VAL A 97 3.46 -5.32 -12.71
C VAL A 97 3.28 -6.77 -13.12
N TYR A 98 2.04 -7.17 -13.45
CA TYR A 98 1.73 -8.56 -13.82
C TYR A 98 2.43 -9.00 -15.11
N THR A 99 2.43 -8.15 -16.14
CA THR A 99 3.07 -8.43 -17.42
C THR A 99 4.59 -8.54 -17.27
N SER A 100 5.22 -7.61 -16.55
CA SER A 100 6.66 -7.67 -16.29
C SER A 100 7.07 -8.92 -15.49
N LEU A 101 6.28 -9.31 -14.49
CA LEU A 101 6.50 -10.57 -13.77
C LEU A 101 6.49 -11.79 -14.72
N LYS A 102 5.54 -11.85 -15.66
CA LYS A 102 5.48 -12.94 -16.65
C LYS A 102 6.67 -12.94 -17.61
N GLU A 103 7.06 -11.77 -18.10
CA GLU A 103 8.17 -11.62 -19.04
C GLU A 103 9.51 -11.94 -18.39
N GLN A 104 9.71 -11.49 -17.16
CA GLN A 104 10.98 -11.63 -16.46
C GLN A 104 11.11 -12.98 -15.75
N LEU A 105 10.00 -13.59 -15.32
CA LEU A 105 9.98 -14.88 -14.62
C LEU A 105 9.15 -15.94 -15.39
N PRO A 106 9.51 -16.26 -16.65
CA PRO A 106 8.67 -17.11 -17.52
C PRO A 106 8.49 -18.54 -17.03
N ASN A 107 9.38 -19.03 -16.16
CA ASN A 107 9.35 -20.37 -15.59
C ASN A 107 8.68 -20.44 -14.20
N VAL A 108 8.16 -19.32 -13.70
CA VAL A 108 7.51 -19.23 -12.38
C VAL A 108 6.00 -19.22 -12.57
N GLU A 109 5.30 -20.15 -11.91
CA GLU A 109 3.84 -20.19 -11.89
C GLU A 109 3.30 -19.01 -11.06
N ILE A 110 2.65 -18.05 -11.71
CA ILE A 110 1.98 -16.93 -11.03
C ILE A 110 0.54 -17.33 -10.69
N VAL A 111 0.18 -17.23 -9.41
CA VAL A 111 -1.16 -17.59 -8.92
C VAL A 111 -1.79 -16.49 -8.08
N LYS A 112 -3.13 -16.47 -8.07
CA LYS A 112 -3.91 -15.68 -7.12
C LYS A 112 -3.75 -16.26 -5.72
N ALA A 113 -3.31 -15.43 -4.77
CA ALA A 113 -2.95 -15.88 -3.43
C ALA A 113 -3.57 -15.04 -2.30
N ASP A 114 -4.64 -14.27 -2.55
CA ASP A 114 -5.25 -13.39 -1.55
C ASP A 114 -5.52 -14.06 -0.17
N MET A 115 -5.92 -15.33 -0.20
CA MET A 115 -6.23 -16.12 1.00
C MET A 115 -5.01 -16.46 1.88
N THR A 116 -3.78 -16.18 1.43
CA THR A 116 -2.59 -16.35 2.28
C THR A 116 -2.46 -15.23 3.32
N LEU A 117 -2.96 -14.03 3.02
CA LEU A 117 -2.84 -12.87 3.91
C LEU A 117 -4.17 -12.47 4.56
N TRP A 118 -5.31 -12.69 3.88
CA TRP A 118 -6.61 -12.26 4.42
C TRP A 118 -6.92 -12.83 5.80
N PRO A 119 -6.77 -14.14 6.06
CA PRO A 119 -7.11 -14.72 7.37
C PRO A 119 -6.28 -14.15 8.52
N LEU A 120 -5.03 -13.76 8.24
CA LEU A 120 -4.13 -13.15 9.24
C LEU A 120 -4.67 -11.81 9.74
N ARG A 121 -5.52 -11.15 8.96
CA ARG A 121 -6.13 -9.86 9.29
C ARG A 121 -7.54 -9.99 9.85
N PHE A 122 -8.08 -11.19 10.05
CA PHE A 122 -9.45 -11.34 10.57
C PHE A 122 -9.51 -11.01 12.07
N VAL A 123 -8.64 -11.63 12.86
CA VAL A 123 -8.48 -11.33 14.28
C VAL A 123 -7.53 -10.15 14.43
N LYS A 124 -8.00 -9.08 15.06
CA LYS A 124 -7.22 -7.86 15.26
C LYS A 124 -6.39 -7.97 16.53
N SER A 125 -5.17 -7.47 16.47
CA SER A 125 -4.35 -7.20 17.65
C SER A 125 -4.94 -6.07 18.50
N GLU A 126 -4.52 -5.96 19.76
CA GLU A 126 -4.94 -4.84 20.63
C GLU A 126 -4.55 -3.47 20.06
N ASN A 127 -3.40 -3.38 19.38
CA ASN A 127 -2.98 -2.15 18.72
C ASN A 127 -3.92 -1.77 17.57
N GLU A 128 -4.32 -2.74 16.74
CA GLU A 128 -5.29 -2.50 15.66
C GLU A 128 -6.66 -2.11 16.24
N LEU A 129 -7.13 -2.78 17.30
CA LEU A 129 -8.37 -2.42 17.98
C LEU A 129 -8.30 -1.02 18.58
N ALA A 130 -7.18 -0.61 19.16
CA ALA A 130 -6.97 0.74 19.67
C ALA A 130 -7.06 1.77 18.55
N CYS A 131 -6.41 1.53 17.41
CA CYS A 131 -6.51 2.38 16.22
C CYS A 131 -7.96 2.48 15.72
N MET A 132 -8.69 1.36 15.62
CA MET A 132 -10.09 1.33 15.20
C MET A 132 -11.01 2.10 16.15
N ARG A 133 -10.85 1.94 17.47
CA ARG A 133 -11.60 2.68 18.48
C ARG A 133 -11.34 4.19 18.36
N LYS A 134 -10.08 4.58 18.15
CA LYS A 134 -9.71 5.99 17.97
C LYS A 134 -10.31 6.56 16.68
N ALA A 135 -10.26 5.81 15.58
CA ALA A 135 -10.88 6.22 14.32
C ALA A 135 -12.40 6.43 14.49
N TYR A 136 -13.07 5.52 15.20
CA TYR A 136 -14.51 5.65 15.49
C TYR A 136 -14.83 6.91 16.29
N GLN A 137 -14.07 7.20 17.36
CA GLN A 137 -14.24 8.43 18.15
C GLN A 137 -14.09 9.69 17.28
N ILE A 138 -13.13 9.70 16.35
CA ILE A 138 -12.95 10.82 15.42
C ILE A 138 -14.15 10.96 14.48
N SER A 139 -14.66 9.83 13.96
CA SER A 139 -15.87 9.82 13.12
C SER A 139 -17.10 10.34 13.85
N GLU A 140 -17.29 10.00 15.14
CA GLU A 140 -18.40 10.53 15.95
C GLU A 140 -18.34 12.05 16.07
N LEU A 141 -17.16 12.62 16.34
CA LEU A 141 -16.95 14.07 16.40
C LEU A 141 -17.26 14.76 15.06
N ALA A 142 -16.86 14.15 13.95
CA ALA A 142 -17.15 14.66 12.62
C ALA A 142 -18.65 14.67 12.29
N VAL A 143 -19.37 13.60 12.66
CA VAL A 143 -20.83 13.51 12.49
C VAL A 143 -21.54 14.52 13.38
N GLU A 144 -21.13 14.66 14.64
CA GLU A 144 -21.69 15.66 15.57
C GLU A 144 -21.54 17.08 15.01
N ALA A 145 -20.36 17.43 14.48
CA ALA A 145 -20.13 18.72 13.86
C ALA A 145 -21.00 18.95 12.62
N ILE A 146 -21.16 17.94 11.76
CA ILE A 146 -22.09 18.02 10.62
C ILE A 146 -23.50 18.33 11.11
N LEU A 147 -24.01 17.58 12.09
CA LEU A 147 -25.39 17.74 12.57
C LEU A 147 -25.64 19.12 13.19
N ASN A 148 -24.63 19.69 13.84
CA ASN A 148 -24.73 21.01 14.46
C ASN A 148 -24.64 22.18 13.47
N GLU A 149 -23.97 22.00 12.33
CA GLU A 149 -23.68 23.08 11.37
C GLU A 149 -24.50 23.02 10.08
N ILE A 150 -25.03 21.84 9.71
CA ILE A 150 -25.80 21.65 8.49
C ILE A 150 -27.09 22.46 8.50
N LYS A 151 -27.39 23.14 7.38
CA LYS A 151 -28.61 23.95 7.22
C LYS A 151 -29.08 23.99 5.76
N PRO A 152 -30.36 24.27 5.51
CA PRO A 152 -30.88 24.47 4.15
C PRO A 152 -30.06 25.49 3.36
N GLY A 153 -29.80 25.19 2.09
CA GLY A 153 -29.00 26.02 1.19
C GLY A 153 -27.49 25.72 1.19
N MET A 154 -27.02 24.80 2.04
CA MET A 154 -25.67 24.26 1.92
C MET A 154 -25.57 23.25 0.78
N THR A 155 -24.41 23.21 0.13
CA THR A 155 -24.06 22.13 -0.80
C THR A 155 -23.49 20.93 -0.04
N GLU A 156 -23.56 19.75 -0.64
CA GLU A 156 -22.94 18.53 -0.07
C GLU A 156 -21.42 18.72 0.15
N LEU A 157 -20.75 19.47 -0.73
CA LEU A 157 -19.33 19.82 -0.60
C LEU A 157 -19.03 20.62 0.68
N GLN A 158 -19.91 21.54 1.06
CA GLN A 158 -19.76 22.30 2.31
C GLN A 158 -19.95 21.39 3.53
N VAL A 159 -20.88 20.42 3.44
CA VAL A 159 -21.14 19.47 4.52
C VAL A 159 -19.96 18.51 4.71
N ILE A 160 -19.41 17.92 3.64
CA ILE A 160 -18.22 17.05 3.75
C ILE A 160 -16.99 17.85 4.22
N GLY A 161 -16.89 19.13 3.86
CA GLY A 161 -15.85 20.02 4.36
C GLY A 161 -15.85 20.15 5.90
N ILE A 162 -17.03 20.13 6.54
CA ILE A 162 -17.15 20.11 8.01
C ILE A 162 -16.59 18.80 8.57
N ALA A 163 -16.98 17.66 7.99
CA ALA A 163 -16.47 16.36 8.41
C ALA A 163 -14.94 16.29 8.27
N GLN A 164 -14.41 16.64 7.10
CA GLN A 164 -12.97 16.59 6.83
C GLN A 164 -12.20 17.50 7.79
N ARG A 165 -12.71 18.72 8.07
CA ARG A 165 -12.13 19.62 9.06
C ARG A 165 -11.96 18.92 10.42
N GLU A 166 -13.01 18.28 10.93
CA GLU A 166 -12.93 17.60 12.23
C GLU A 166 -12.05 16.35 12.18
N ILE A 167 -12.11 15.55 11.11
CA ILE A 167 -11.25 14.38 10.93
C ILE A 167 -9.77 14.78 11.03
N TYR A 168 -9.33 15.77 10.27
CA TYR A 168 -7.94 16.24 10.30
C TYR A 168 -7.56 16.88 11.63
N LYS A 169 -8.41 17.75 12.16
CA LYS A 169 -8.20 18.44 13.44
C LYS A 169 -7.98 17.46 14.60
N HIS A 170 -8.63 16.31 14.56
CA HIS A 170 -8.51 15.27 15.58
C HIS A 170 -7.47 14.18 15.27
N GLY A 171 -6.63 14.39 14.25
CA GLY A 171 -5.47 13.57 13.93
C GLY A 171 -5.74 12.42 12.95
N GLY A 172 -6.87 12.44 12.25
CA GLY A 172 -7.13 11.54 11.12
C GLY A 172 -6.28 11.93 9.90
N GLU A 173 -5.77 10.92 9.19
CA GLU A 173 -4.89 11.14 8.04
C GLU A 173 -5.66 11.42 6.74
N TYR A 174 -6.73 10.66 6.47
CA TYR A 174 -7.65 10.86 5.35
C TYR A 174 -8.87 9.94 5.49
N GLU A 175 -9.88 10.13 4.63
CA GLU A 175 -10.94 9.13 4.41
C GLU A 175 -10.37 7.90 3.67
N GLY A 176 -10.77 6.69 4.07
CA GLY A 176 -10.12 5.43 3.67
C GLY A 176 -10.34 4.98 2.21
N HIS A 177 -10.55 5.91 1.27
CA HIS A 177 -10.86 5.65 -0.15
C HIS A 177 -9.77 6.18 -1.10
N SER A 178 -8.50 5.99 -0.74
CA SER A 178 -7.35 6.26 -1.63
C SER A 178 -6.78 4.97 -2.22
#